data_AF-A0A6L3A708-F1
#
_entry.id   AF-A0A6L3A708-F1
#
_cell.length_a   1.000
_cell.length_b   1.000
_cell.length_c   1.000
_cell.angle_alpha   90.00
_cell.angle_beta   90.00
_cell.angle_gamma   90.00
#
_symmetry.space_group_name_H-M   'P 1'
#
loop_
_entity.id
_entity.type
_entity.pdbx_description
1 polymer ?
#
loop_
_entity_poly.entity_id
_entity_poly.type
_entity_poly.pdbx_seq_one_letter_code
_entity_poly.pdbx_strand_id
1 'polypeptide(L)'
;MPHEVRRAKLKSRQVYLVASGDLRESANRACWAAQTQMEEALGKAVASCGFEIVRAHPFKPDAGHGFIASQKEGMRVFAALDPDARLIVAEAVWQYSHHVLAGLTSHRGPILTVANWSGQWPGLVGMLNLNGSLTKAGVAYSTLWAEDFGDPTFVEKLRRWLKDGEVRHPLKHVTRLKDVRIPSKERKLGEALAAQLQREKAILGVFDEGCMGMFNAIIPDHLLHPTGVYKERLSQSALYAATMQVPESEGREVYDWLRRAGMRFVLGRDEATELTESQVLLQCRMYVAAVRIAHEFGCNAIGIQYQQGLKDCLPASDLVEGMLNNADRPPVRSAGDGKVLYDTRPLPHFNEVDECAGLDGLMTYWVHRAMGEPVENTLHDLRWGDADRSGTTEEYVWVFEISGAAPPAHFIDGWRGATGERQPPMYFRLGGSTLKGVSRPGEIVWSRIYIERDRLHMDLGRAKVVRLPDTETQRRWQATTPQWPIMHAVLHGVTRDQMMAKHKANHVQVAYATDAAAADRALYAKAAMADALGIRVHLCGTRAEGKAW
;
A
#
# COMPACT_ATOMS: atom_id res chain seq x y z
N MET A 1 -45.41 -10.63 -5.97
CA MET A 1 -44.32 -10.82 -6.97
C MET A 1 -43.23 -9.80 -6.69
N PRO A 2 -41.94 -10.15 -6.84
CA PRO A 2 -40.87 -9.16 -6.71
C PRO A 2 -41.00 -8.08 -7.79
N HIS A 3 -40.79 -6.81 -7.42
CA HIS A 3 -40.80 -5.68 -8.34
C HIS A 3 -39.50 -5.69 -9.15
N GLU A 4 -39.58 -6.01 -10.44
CA GLU A 4 -38.41 -6.04 -11.32
C GLU A 4 -37.95 -4.60 -11.62
N VAL A 5 -36.70 -4.27 -11.27
CA VAL A 5 -36.11 -2.97 -11.61
C VAL A 5 -35.80 -2.98 -13.10
N ARG A 6 -36.49 -2.14 -13.89
CA ARG A 6 -36.24 -2.01 -15.32
C ARG A 6 -34.85 -1.42 -15.56
N ARG A 7 -33.90 -2.26 -15.99
CA ARG A 7 -32.51 -1.85 -16.29
C ARG A 7 -32.44 -1.15 -17.65
N ALA A 8 -31.74 -0.03 -17.70
CA ALA A 8 -31.50 0.67 -18.98
C ALA A 8 -30.45 -0.10 -19.78
N LYS A 9 -30.79 -0.58 -20.98
CA LYS A 9 -29.81 -1.18 -21.89
C LYS A 9 -29.02 -0.10 -22.61
N LEU A 10 -27.70 -0.25 -22.68
CA LEU A 10 -26.85 0.63 -23.49
C LEU A 10 -27.07 0.40 -24.98
N LYS A 11 -26.85 1.44 -25.79
CA LYS A 11 -26.75 1.31 -27.25
C LYS A 11 -25.43 0.60 -27.62
N SER A 12 -25.37 0.05 -28.84
CA SER A 12 -24.22 -0.76 -29.33
C SER A 12 -22.85 -0.09 -29.21
N ARG A 13 -22.78 1.25 -29.33
CA ARG A 13 -21.55 2.06 -29.23
C ARG A 13 -21.46 2.87 -27.94
N GLN A 14 -22.11 2.42 -26.87
CA GLN A 14 -22.03 3.05 -25.56
C GLN A 14 -21.27 2.16 -24.56
N VAL A 15 -20.61 2.79 -23.60
CA VAL A 15 -19.90 2.15 -22.49
C VAL A 15 -20.23 2.88 -21.20
N TYR A 16 -20.43 2.15 -20.10
CA TYR A 16 -20.62 2.79 -18.81
C TYR A 16 -19.30 3.34 -18.26
N LEU A 17 -19.38 4.47 -17.56
CA LEU A 17 -18.30 4.94 -16.68
C LEU A 17 -18.79 5.03 -15.24
N VAL A 18 -18.05 4.39 -14.33
CA VAL A 18 -18.17 4.57 -12.88
C VAL A 18 -16.88 5.14 -12.31
N ALA A 19 -16.98 5.82 -11.18
CA ALA A 19 -15.84 6.42 -10.48
C ALA A 19 -16.09 6.28 -8.98
N SER A 20 -15.22 5.51 -8.31
CA SER A 20 -15.28 5.33 -6.87
C SER A 20 -14.61 6.50 -6.17
N GLY A 21 -15.13 6.89 -5.01
CA GLY A 21 -14.55 7.95 -4.19
C GLY A 21 -13.94 7.43 -2.91
N ASP A 22 -13.43 8.38 -2.14
CA ASP A 22 -13.08 8.24 -0.74
C ASP A 22 -14.34 8.18 0.14
N LEU A 23 -14.26 7.55 1.31
CA LEU A 23 -15.32 7.65 2.32
C LEU A 23 -15.30 9.03 3.01
N ARG A 24 -14.15 9.72 3.00
CA ARG A 24 -13.95 11.06 3.54
C ARG A 24 -14.43 12.11 2.54
N GLU A 25 -15.53 12.79 2.88
CA GLU A 25 -16.15 13.82 2.06
C GLU A 25 -15.19 14.97 1.66
N SER A 26 -14.31 15.38 2.59
CA SER A 26 -13.28 16.40 2.35
C SER A 26 -12.34 16.02 1.19
N ALA A 27 -11.93 14.76 1.11
CA ALA A 27 -11.07 14.26 0.05
C ALA A 27 -11.81 14.25 -1.29
N ASN A 28 -13.07 13.79 -1.31
CA ASN A 28 -13.88 13.80 -2.52
C ASN A 28 -14.05 15.20 -3.11
N ARG A 29 -14.35 16.20 -2.27
CA ARG A 29 -14.50 17.59 -2.72
C ARG A 29 -13.21 18.18 -3.26
N ALA A 30 -12.10 17.97 -2.54
CA ALA A 30 -10.80 18.50 -2.95
C ALA A 30 -10.32 17.91 -4.27
N CYS A 31 -10.61 16.63 -4.53
CA CYS A 31 -10.08 15.92 -5.69
C CYS A 31 -11.05 15.87 -6.89
N TRP A 32 -12.28 16.38 -6.76
CA TRP A 32 -13.31 16.27 -7.81
C TRP A 32 -12.90 16.89 -9.15
N ALA A 33 -12.18 18.02 -9.11
CA ALA A 33 -11.68 18.68 -10.31
C ALA A 33 -10.73 17.79 -11.12
N ALA A 34 -9.85 17.04 -10.43
CA ALA A 34 -8.92 16.11 -11.08
C ALA A 34 -9.65 14.94 -11.75
N GLN A 35 -10.67 14.38 -11.08
CA GLN A 35 -11.50 13.34 -11.67
C GLN A 35 -12.25 13.85 -12.91
N THR A 36 -12.82 15.05 -12.84
CA THR A 36 -13.55 15.65 -13.97
C THR A 36 -12.63 15.83 -15.18
N GLN A 37 -11.42 16.37 -14.97
CA GLN A 37 -10.43 16.54 -16.03
C GLN A 37 -10.02 15.20 -16.67
N MET A 38 -9.83 14.16 -15.85
CA MET A 38 -9.55 12.82 -16.35
C MET A 38 -10.72 12.24 -17.15
N GLU A 39 -11.95 12.34 -16.64
CA GLU A 39 -13.17 11.86 -17.32
C GLU A 39 -13.37 12.56 -18.67
N GLU A 40 -13.09 13.86 -18.76
CA GLU A 40 -13.14 14.62 -20.03
C GLU A 40 -12.09 14.14 -21.04
N ALA A 41 -10.84 13.95 -20.60
CA ALA A 41 -9.75 13.47 -21.46
C ALA A 41 -10.01 12.04 -21.94
N LEU A 42 -10.45 11.16 -21.05
CA LEU A 42 -10.85 9.80 -21.37
C LEU A 42 -12.07 9.78 -22.32
N GLY A 43 -13.04 10.67 -22.10
CA GLY A 43 -14.20 10.84 -22.98
C GLY A 43 -13.80 11.16 -24.42
N LYS A 44 -12.82 12.04 -24.62
CA LYS A 44 -12.26 12.34 -25.95
C LYS A 44 -11.60 11.11 -26.59
N ALA A 45 -10.86 10.32 -25.81
CA ALA A 45 -10.21 9.10 -26.29
C ALA A 45 -11.23 8.00 -26.66
N VAL A 46 -12.30 7.84 -25.87
CA VAL A 46 -13.39 6.91 -26.18
C VAL A 46 -14.15 7.36 -27.44
N ALA A 47 -14.42 8.66 -27.58
CA ALA A 47 -15.05 9.24 -28.76
C ALA A 47 -14.22 9.04 -30.03
N SER A 48 -12.89 9.19 -29.97
CA SER A 48 -11.99 8.93 -31.11
C SER A 48 -11.95 7.46 -31.53
N CYS A 49 -12.38 6.55 -30.65
CA CYS A 49 -12.58 5.14 -30.96
C CYS A 49 -13.99 4.83 -31.51
N GLY A 50 -14.87 5.83 -31.65
CA GLY A 50 -16.22 5.69 -32.16
C GLY A 50 -17.25 5.21 -31.12
N PHE A 51 -16.95 5.36 -29.83
CA PHE A 51 -17.84 5.02 -28.72
C PHE A 51 -18.26 6.27 -27.92
N GLU A 52 -19.31 6.16 -27.14
CA GLU A 52 -19.84 7.20 -26.25
C GLU A 52 -19.82 6.70 -24.79
N ILE A 53 -19.35 7.56 -23.87
CA ILE A 53 -19.41 7.27 -22.43
C ILE A 53 -20.81 7.63 -21.90
N VAL A 54 -21.41 6.72 -21.15
CA VAL A 54 -22.58 6.95 -20.30
C VAL A 54 -22.14 6.90 -18.84
N ARG A 55 -22.05 8.05 -18.18
CA ARG A 55 -21.73 8.12 -16.75
C ARG A 55 -22.88 7.50 -15.94
N ALA A 56 -22.58 6.46 -15.18
CA ALA A 56 -23.57 5.60 -14.50
C ALA A 56 -24.18 6.23 -13.23
N HIS A 57 -23.67 7.38 -12.81
CA HIS A 57 -24.11 8.10 -11.61
C HIS A 57 -23.94 9.61 -11.87
N PRO A 58 -24.79 10.48 -11.29
CA PRO A 58 -24.73 11.91 -11.54
C PRO A 58 -23.73 12.63 -10.63
N PHE A 59 -23.38 13.86 -10.99
CA PHE A 59 -22.84 14.82 -10.02
C PHE A 59 -23.91 15.12 -8.96
N LYS A 60 -23.50 15.23 -7.68
CA LYS A 60 -24.39 15.52 -6.55
C LYS A 60 -24.13 16.95 -6.06
N PRO A 61 -24.98 17.94 -6.37
CA PRO A 61 -24.76 19.33 -5.98
C PRO A 61 -24.51 19.52 -4.49
N ASP A 62 -25.27 18.83 -3.64
CA ASP A 62 -25.17 18.96 -2.18
C ASP A 62 -23.85 18.41 -1.62
N ALA A 63 -23.25 17.42 -2.30
CA ALA A 63 -21.95 16.85 -1.93
C ALA A 63 -20.78 17.61 -2.58
N GLY A 64 -21.02 18.31 -3.69
CA GLY A 64 -19.98 19.02 -4.45
C GLY A 64 -19.07 18.10 -5.27
N HIS A 65 -19.45 16.83 -5.46
CA HIS A 65 -18.72 15.87 -6.28
C HIS A 65 -19.64 14.81 -6.91
N GLY A 66 -19.11 14.09 -7.88
CA GLY A 66 -19.81 13.00 -8.57
C GLY A 66 -19.28 11.60 -8.26
N PHE A 67 -18.42 11.37 -7.27
CA PHE A 67 -17.97 10.01 -6.91
C PHE A 67 -19.07 9.13 -6.28
N ILE A 68 -18.97 7.81 -6.44
CA ILE A 68 -19.67 6.84 -5.60
C ILE A 68 -18.95 6.78 -4.24
N ALA A 69 -19.59 7.24 -3.17
CA ALA A 69 -18.95 7.48 -1.88
C ALA A 69 -19.39 6.53 -0.76
N SER A 70 -20.16 5.49 -1.08
CA SER A 70 -20.52 4.43 -0.12
C SER A 70 -20.89 3.14 -0.83
N GLN A 71 -20.81 2.03 -0.11
CA GLN A 71 -21.31 0.74 -0.60
C GLN A 71 -22.82 0.81 -0.91
N LYS A 72 -23.62 1.50 -0.09
CA LYS A 72 -25.07 1.68 -0.34
C LYS A 72 -25.33 2.37 -1.67
N GLU A 73 -24.55 3.41 -1.98
CA GLU A 73 -24.66 4.13 -3.25
C GLU A 73 -24.23 3.23 -4.42
N GLY A 74 -23.09 2.56 -4.30
CA GLY A 74 -22.62 1.63 -5.33
C GLY A 74 -23.64 0.53 -5.62
N MET A 75 -24.24 -0.07 -4.60
CA MET A 75 -25.28 -1.11 -4.79
C MET A 75 -26.48 -0.57 -5.57
N ARG A 76 -26.89 0.67 -5.34
CA ARG A 76 -27.98 1.30 -6.10
C ARG A 76 -27.60 1.55 -7.55
N VAL A 77 -26.36 2.00 -7.80
CA VAL A 77 -25.84 2.19 -9.16
C VAL A 77 -25.87 0.86 -9.91
N PHE A 78 -25.20 -0.17 -9.41
CA PHE A 78 -25.11 -1.47 -10.09
C PHE A 78 -26.45 -2.21 -10.21
N ALA A 79 -27.41 -1.98 -9.31
CA ALA A 79 -28.76 -2.54 -9.44
C ALA A 79 -29.51 -2.03 -10.69
N ALA A 80 -29.20 -0.81 -11.13
CA ALA A 80 -29.84 -0.15 -12.28
C ALA A 80 -29.12 -0.39 -13.62
N LEU A 81 -27.84 -0.77 -13.58
CA LEU A 81 -27.03 -0.99 -14.78
C LEU A 81 -27.40 -2.29 -15.51
N ASP A 82 -27.21 -2.28 -16.83
CA ASP A 82 -27.13 -3.51 -17.62
C ASP A 82 -25.87 -4.30 -17.21
N PRO A 83 -26.00 -5.48 -16.58
CA PRO A 83 -24.86 -6.25 -16.07
C PRO A 83 -23.98 -6.82 -17.19
N ASP A 84 -24.46 -6.87 -18.44
CA ASP A 84 -23.73 -7.44 -19.57
C ASP A 84 -22.98 -6.36 -20.38
N ALA A 85 -23.18 -5.08 -20.06
CA ALA A 85 -22.56 -3.96 -20.76
C ALA A 85 -21.06 -3.83 -20.46
N ARG A 86 -20.32 -3.20 -21.39
CA ARG A 86 -18.94 -2.77 -21.12
C ARG A 86 -18.95 -1.69 -20.05
N LEU A 87 -18.02 -1.77 -19.10
CA LEU A 87 -17.92 -0.85 -17.98
C LEU A 87 -16.47 -0.42 -17.76
N ILE A 88 -16.27 0.89 -17.69
CA ILE A 88 -15.02 1.53 -17.33
C ILE A 88 -15.11 2.01 -15.89
N VAL A 89 -14.13 1.64 -15.07
CA VAL A 89 -13.89 2.24 -13.75
C VAL A 89 -12.74 3.23 -13.91
N ALA A 90 -13.02 4.53 -13.80
CA ALA A 90 -12.04 5.59 -13.99
C ALA A 90 -11.58 6.17 -12.65
N GLU A 91 -10.29 6.14 -12.39
CA GLU A 91 -9.68 6.50 -11.10
C GLU A 91 -8.60 7.57 -11.27
N ALA A 92 -8.89 8.80 -10.82
CA ALA A 92 -7.90 9.87 -10.72
C ALA A 92 -7.40 10.11 -9.28
N VAL A 93 -7.97 9.41 -8.30
CA VAL A 93 -7.84 9.70 -6.87
C VAL A 93 -7.73 8.41 -6.04
N TRP A 94 -7.43 8.56 -4.74
CA TRP A 94 -7.60 7.44 -3.81
C TRP A 94 -9.08 7.13 -3.63
N GLN A 95 -9.41 5.85 -3.62
CA GLN A 95 -10.78 5.38 -3.60
C GLN A 95 -10.91 4.14 -2.72
N TYR A 96 -12.12 3.92 -2.20
CA TYR A 96 -12.42 2.80 -1.32
C TYR A 96 -13.08 1.69 -2.14
N SER A 97 -12.33 0.64 -2.50
CA SER A 97 -12.77 -0.37 -3.46
C SER A 97 -14.12 -1.01 -3.09
N HIS A 98 -14.42 -1.16 -1.80
CA HIS A 98 -15.69 -1.71 -1.33
C HIS A 98 -16.94 -0.93 -1.78
N HIS A 99 -16.81 0.34 -2.21
CA HIS A 99 -17.92 1.09 -2.80
C HIS A 99 -18.43 0.46 -4.09
N VAL A 100 -17.52 -0.09 -4.91
CA VAL A 100 -17.85 -0.62 -6.25
C VAL A 100 -17.63 -2.12 -6.38
N LEU A 101 -16.78 -2.73 -5.55
CA LEU A 101 -16.36 -4.13 -5.67
C LEU A 101 -17.53 -5.11 -5.72
N ALA A 102 -18.47 -5.02 -4.77
CA ALA A 102 -19.62 -5.92 -4.76
C ALA A 102 -20.48 -5.80 -6.04
N GLY A 103 -20.56 -4.60 -6.61
CA GLY A 103 -21.28 -4.37 -7.86
C GLY A 103 -20.56 -5.02 -9.03
N LEU A 104 -19.24 -4.79 -9.11
CA LEU A 104 -18.36 -5.38 -10.11
C LEU A 104 -18.33 -6.91 -10.04
N THR A 105 -18.44 -7.51 -8.85
CA THR A 105 -18.50 -8.98 -8.71
C THR A 105 -19.77 -9.61 -9.31
N SER A 106 -20.85 -8.83 -9.41
CA SER A 106 -22.11 -9.27 -10.03
C SER A 106 -22.24 -8.86 -11.51
N HIS A 107 -21.30 -8.05 -11.99
CA HIS A 107 -21.24 -7.58 -13.37
C HIS A 107 -20.64 -8.67 -14.27
N ARG A 108 -21.27 -8.95 -15.41
CA ARG A 108 -20.87 -10.02 -16.34
C ARG A 108 -20.17 -9.50 -17.59
N GLY A 109 -20.41 -8.24 -17.95
CA GLY A 109 -19.79 -7.60 -19.10
C GLY A 109 -18.30 -7.29 -18.87
N PRO A 110 -17.56 -6.93 -19.93
CA PRO A 110 -16.15 -6.56 -19.80
C PRO A 110 -15.92 -5.37 -18.87
N ILE A 111 -14.91 -5.48 -18.00
CA ILE A 111 -14.49 -4.42 -17.08
C ILE A 111 -13.11 -3.89 -17.51
N LEU A 112 -12.97 -2.58 -17.60
CA LEU A 112 -11.70 -1.88 -17.75
C LEU A 112 -11.48 -0.93 -16.58
N THR A 113 -10.38 -1.11 -15.86
CA THR A 113 -9.89 -0.10 -14.91
C THR A 113 -8.95 0.85 -15.64
N VAL A 114 -9.11 2.15 -15.40
CA VAL A 114 -8.31 3.20 -16.04
C VAL A 114 -7.85 4.21 -15.00
N ALA A 115 -6.58 4.60 -15.03
CA ALA A 115 -6.05 5.68 -14.20
C ALA A 115 -5.23 6.70 -15.01
N ASN A 116 -5.20 7.94 -14.53
CA ASN A 116 -4.20 8.91 -14.99
C ASN A 116 -2.83 8.63 -14.34
N TRP A 117 -1.76 9.03 -15.01
CA TRP A 117 -0.41 8.94 -14.48
C TRP A 117 -0.02 10.25 -13.79
N SER A 118 -0.37 10.39 -12.52
CA SER A 118 -0.13 11.61 -11.75
C SER A 118 0.36 11.29 -10.33
N GLY A 119 1.34 12.06 -9.85
CA GLY A 119 1.74 12.01 -8.44
C GLY A 119 0.78 12.74 -7.51
N GLN A 120 0.14 13.81 -8.01
CA GLN A 120 -0.56 14.79 -7.18
C GLN A 120 -1.75 14.15 -6.46
N TRP A 121 -2.52 13.36 -7.20
CA TRP A 121 -3.65 12.62 -6.69
C TRP A 121 -3.41 11.12 -6.89
N PRO A 122 -3.64 10.29 -5.86
CA PRO A 122 -3.24 8.88 -5.86
C PRO A 122 -4.19 7.96 -6.69
N GLY A 123 -4.50 8.34 -7.93
CA GLY A 123 -5.34 7.53 -8.85
C GLY A 123 -4.73 6.18 -9.21
N LEU A 124 -3.41 6.12 -9.40
CA LEU A 124 -2.70 4.85 -9.61
C LEU A 124 -2.85 3.91 -8.40
N VAL A 125 -2.69 4.46 -7.20
CA VAL A 125 -2.85 3.74 -5.93
C VAL A 125 -4.29 3.22 -5.79
N GLY A 126 -5.29 4.08 -6.03
CA GLY A 126 -6.72 3.71 -5.99
C GLY A 126 -7.08 2.62 -7.00
N MET A 127 -6.58 2.71 -8.23
CA MET A 127 -6.77 1.70 -9.27
C MET A 127 -6.10 0.37 -8.91
N LEU A 128 -4.88 0.40 -8.38
CA LEU A 128 -4.14 -0.81 -7.99
C LEU A 128 -4.78 -1.53 -6.81
N ASN A 129 -5.36 -0.78 -5.85
CA ASN A 129 -6.20 -1.34 -4.78
C ASN A 129 -7.40 -2.10 -5.38
N LEU A 130 -8.13 -1.48 -6.32
CA LEU A 130 -9.26 -2.11 -7.00
C LEU A 130 -8.83 -3.34 -7.80
N ASN A 131 -7.74 -3.24 -8.56
CA ASN A 131 -7.20 -4.34 -9.36
C ASN A 131 -6.83 -5.56 -8.51
N GLY A 132 -6.16 -5.33 -7.37
CA GLY A 132 -5.88 -6.40 -6.41
C GLY A 132 -7.17 -7.02 -5.87
N SER A 133 -8.18 -6.19 -5.60
CA SER A 133 -9.47 -6.63 -5.05
C SER A 133 -10.27 -7.46 -6.07
N LEU A 134 -10.28 -7.07 -7.33
CA LEU A 134 -10.88 -7.82 -8.45
C LEU A 134 -10.15 -9.14 -8.68
N THR A 135 -8.82 -9.13 -8.62
CA THR A 135 -7.99 -10.35 -8.74
C THR A 135 -8.33 -11.34 -7.63
N LYS A 136 -8.39 -10.88 -6.37
CA LYS A 136 -8.78 -11.72 -5.23
C LYS A 136 -10.21 -12.24 -5.36
N ALA A 137 -11.13 -11.41 -5.85
CA ALA A 137 -12.53 -11.79 -6.06
C ALA A 137 -12.75 -12.71 -7.28
N GLY A 138 -11.71 -12.99 -8.07
CA GLY A 138 -11.84 -13.81 -9.28
C GLY A 138 -12.57 -13.10 -10.43
N VAL A 139 -12.70 -11.78 -10.38
CA VAL A 139 -13.35 -10.98 -11.42
C VAL A 139 -12.35 -10.68 -12.52
N ALA A 140 -12.71 -10.99 -13.77
CA ALA A 140 -11.88 -10.66 -14.92
C ALA A 140 -11.93 -9.16 -15.22
N TYR A 141 -10.77 -8.56 -15.47
CA TYR A 141 -10.66 -7.14 -15.81
C TYR A 141 -9.45 -6.90 -16.72
N SER A 142 -9.51 -5.83 -17.49
CA SER A 142 -8.37 -5.23 -18.17
C SER A 142 -7.97 -3.93 -17.46
N THR A 143 -6.75 -3.47 -17.69
CA THR A 143 -6.27 -2.21 -17.09
C THR A 143 -5.53 -1.37 -18.13
N LEU A 144 -5.76 -0.06 -18.12
CA LEU A 144 -4.97 0.93 -18.85
C LEU A 144 -4.61 2.11 -17.96
N TRP A 145 -3.54 2.80 -18.31
CA TRP A 145 -3.08 4.02 -17.66
C TRP A 145 -2.49 4.94 -18.70
N ALA A 146 -2.53 6.24 -18.46
CA ALA A 146 -1.95 7.23 -19.36
C ALA A 146 -1.51 8.50 -18.65
N GLU A 147 -0.38 9.05 -19.09
CA GLU A 147 -0.04 10.46 -18.87
C GLU A 147 -0.92 11.35 -19.76
N ASP A 148 -1.06 10.97 -21.03
CA ASP A 148 -1.92 11.58 -22.02
C ASP A 148 -2.87 10.55 -22.64
N PHE A 149 -4.19 10.74 -22.46
CA PHE A 149 -5.22 9.88 -23.04
C PHE A 149 -5.32 9.97 -24.57
N GLY A 150 -4.69 10.98 -25.18
CA GLY A 150 -4.54 11.11 -26.63
C GLY A 150 -3.38 10.30 -27.22
N ASP A 151 -2.51 9.70 -26.39
CA ASP A 151 -1.37 8.92 -26.86
C ASP A 151 -1.81 7.79 -27.82
N PRO A 152 -1.19 7.65 -29.01
CA PRO A 152 -1.59 6.64 -29.99
C PRO A 152 -1.55 5.20 -29.45
N THR A 153 -0.59 4.87 -28.58
CA THR A 153 -0.46 3.54 -27.98
C THR A 153 -1.59 3.27 -27.00
N PHE A 154 -1.96 4.26 -26.18
CA PHE A 154 -3.12 4.18 -25.30
C PHE A 154 -4.41 4.01 -26.12
N VAL A 155 -4.63 4.86 -27.13
CA VAL A 155 -5.83 4.85 -27.97
C VAL A 155 -5.97 3.52 -28.72
N GLU A 156 -4.88 2.92 -29.20
CA GLU A 156 -4.93 1.61 -29.84
C GLU A 156 -5.40 0.51 -28.86
N LYS A 157 -4.84 0.48 -27.65
CA LYS A 157 -5.23 -0.48 -26.60
C LYS A 157 -6.69 -0.27 -26.16
N LEU A 158 -7.11 0.98 -26.01
CA LEU A 158 -8.49 1.34 -25.69
C LEU A 158 -9.45 0.87 -26.79
N ARG A 159 -9.12 1.12 -28.06
CA ARG A 159 -9.91 0.67 -29.22
C ARG A 159 -10.05 -0.86 -29.24
N ARG A 160 -8.96 -1.58 -28.95
CA ARG A 160 -8.98 -3.05 -28.85
C ARG A 160 -9.92 -3.51 -27.74
N TRP A 161 -9.81 -2.94 -26.55
CA TRP A 161 -10.71 -3.30 -25.45
C TRP A 161 -12.18 -2.96 -25.75
N LEU A 162 -12.46 -1.78 -26.33
CA LEU A 162 -13.82 -1.39 -26.72
C LEU A 162 -14.43 -2.34 -27.76
N LYS A 163 -13.61 -2.91 -28.66
CA LYS A 163 -14.06 -3.88 -29.65
C LYS A 163 -14.22 -5.27 -29.04
N ASP A 164 -13.16 -5.79 -28.44
CA ASP A 164 -13.00 -7.21 -28.11
C ASP A 164 -13.32 -7.53 -26.64
N GLY A 165 -13.45 -6.52 -25.79
CA GLY A 165 -13.70 -6.66 -24.35
C GLY A 165 -12.46 -6.98 -23.51
N GLU A 166 -11.27 -7.06 -24.12
CA GLU A 166 -10.05 -7.43 -23.40
C GLU A 166 -8.81 -6.71 -23.98
N VAL A 167 -7.88 -6.36 -23.11
CA VAL A 167 -6.51 -6.02 -23.48
C VAL A 167 -5.53 -6.68 -22.51
N ARG A 168 -4.48 -7.29 -23.05
CA ARG A 168 -3.44 -7.98 -22.27
C ARG A 168 -2.10 -7.28 -22.42
N HIS A 169 -1.37 -7.20 -21.32
CA HIS A 169 0.00 -6.69 -21.28
C HIS A 169 0.99 -7.85 -21.18
N PRO A 170 2.11 -7.85 -21.94
CA PRO A 170 3.11 -8.91 -21.85
C PRO A 170 3.82 -8.93 -20.48
N LEU A 171 3.95 -10.13 -19.90
CA LEU A 171 4.63 -10.34 -18.61
C LEU A 171 6.00 -11.02 -18.77
N LYS A 172 6.76 -10.64 -19.81
CA LYS A 172 8.06 -11.27 -20.15
C LYS A 172 9.14 -11.14 -19.07
N HIS A 173 8.98 -10.17 -18.17
CA HIS A 173 9.89 -9.92 -17.04
C HIS A 173 9.63 -10.85 -15.84
N VAL A 174 8.61 -11.71 -15.90
CA VAL A 174 8.17 -12.55 -14.78
C VAL A 174 8.63 -13.99 -15.01
N THR A 175 9.41 -14.51 -14.07
CA THR A 175 9.93 -15.89 -14.09
C THR A 175 9.30 -16.68 -12.94
N ARG A 176 8.77 -17.87 -13.23
CA ARG A 176 8.22 -18.74 -12.17
C ARG A 176 9.38 -19.33 -11.38
N LEU A 177 9.25 -19.44 -10.06
CA LEU A 177 10.35 -19.94 -9.21
C LEU A 177 10.86 -21.32 -9.61
N LYS A 178 9.99 -22.22 -10.08
CA LYS A 178 10.38 -23.57 -10.55
C LYS A 178 11.35 -23.56 -11.74
N ASP A 179 11.39 -22.46 -12.50
CA ASP A 179 12.28 -22.28 -13.64
C ASP A 179 13.60 -21.58 -13.23
N VAL A 180 13.79 -21.30 -11.94
CA VAL A 180 14.95 -20.58 -11.37
C VAL A 180 15.81 -21.51 -10.54
N ARG A 181 17.13 -21.45 -10.73
CA ARG A 181 18.10 -22.20 -9.92
C ARG A 181 18.44 -21.43 -8.64
N ILE A 182 17.71 -21.73 -7.56
CA ILE A 182 18.06 -21.24 -6.22
C ILE A 182 19.36 -21.91 -5.73
N PRO A 183 20.38 -21.15 -5.27
CA PRO A 183 21.58 -21.74 -4.72
C PRO A 183 21.29 -22.56 -3.45
N SER A 184 22.08 -23.62 -3.23
CA SER A 184 21.74 -24.67 -2.25
C SER A 184 21.68 -24.18 -0.79
N LYS A 185 22.49 -23.17 -0.44
CA LYS A 185 22.54 -22.61 0.92
C LYS A 185 21.25 -21.85 1.24
N GLU A 186 20.84 -20.95 0.33
CA GLU A 186 19.64 -20.13 0.45
C GLU A 186 18.38 -20.99 0.39
N ARG A 187 18.35 -22.03 -0.46
CA ARG A 187 17.26 -23.02 -0.49
C ARG A 187 17.07 -23.69 0.87
N LYS A 188 18.15 -24.28 1.41
CA LYS A 188 18.11 -24.98 2.72
C LYS A 188 17.70 -24.04 3.85
N LEU A 189 18.18 -22.79 3.84
CA LEU A 189 17.80 -21.79 4.82
C LEU A 189 16.31 -21.48 4.75
N GLY A 190 15.78 -21.18 3.55
CA GLY A 190 14.37 -20.87 3.37
C GLY A 190 13.45 -22.02 3.79
N GLU A 191 13.76 -23.25 3.37
CA GLU A 191 13.03 -24.46 3.76
C GLU A 191 13.07 -24.70 5.29
N ALA A 192 14.23 -24.48 5.93
CA ALA A 192 14.36 -24.60 7.37
C ALA A 192 13.54 -23.54 8.14
N LEU A 193 13.55 -22.29 7.67
CA LEU A 193 12.77 -21.20 8.27
C LEU A 193 11.26 -21.43 8.10
N ALA A 194 10.82 -21.94 6.95
CA ALA A 194 9.42 -22.32 6.72
C ALA A 194 8.97 -23.42 7.70
N ALA A 195 9.77 -24.49 7.82
CA ALA A 195 9.48 -25.57 8.76
C ALA A 195 9.52 -25.09 10.23
N GLN A 196 10.40 -24.13 10.56
CA GLN A 196 10.44 -23.49 11.86
C GLN A 196 9.16 -22.70 12.14
N LEU A 197 8.75 -21.83 11.22
CA LEU A 197 7.53 -21.02 11.36
C LEU A 197 6.28 -21.90 11.50
N GLN A 198 6.18 -22.96 10.70
CA GLN A 198 5.08 -23.93 10.81
C GLN A 198 5.07 -24.71 12.13
N ARG A 199 6.20 -24.88 12.80
CA ARG A 199 6.31 -25.56 14.10
C ARG A 199 6.02 -24.60 15.26
N GLU A 200 6.70 -23.45 15.27
CA GLU A 200 6.69 -22.48 16.37
C GLU A 200 5.45 -21.59 16.34
N LYS A 201 4.84 -21.45 15.16
CA LYS A 201 3.69 -20.61 14.87
C LYS A 201 4.01 -19.12 15.02
N ALA A 202 3.21 -18.28 14.38
CA ALA A 202 3.26 -16.84 14.59
C ALA A 202 1.87 -16.21 14.59
N ILE A 203 1.75 -15.09 15.31
CA ILE A 203 0.51 -14.34 15.48
C ILE A 203 0.66 -12.95 14.83
N LEU A 204 -0.26 -12.62 13.92
CA LEU A 204 -0.51 -11.26 13.45
C LEU A 204 -1.62 -10.65 14.31
N GLY A 205 -1.31 -9.65 15.12
CA GLY A 205 -2.32 -8.86 15.82
C GLY A 205 -2.95 -7.84 14.88
N VAL A 206 -4.22 -7.99 14.57
CA VAL A 206 -4.95 -7.14 13.61
C VAL A 206 -5.91 -6.26 14.39
N PHE A 207 -5.63 -4.96 14.52
CA PHE A 207 -6.54 -4.01 15.17
C PHE A 207 -7.63 -3.56 14.20
N ASP A 208 -8.78 -4.24 14.26
CA ASP A 208 -9.92 -4.20 13.32
C ASP A 208 -9.50 -4.56 11.88
N GLU A 209 -10.13 -5.57 11.29
CA GLU A 209 -9.73 -6.10 9.97
C GLU A 209 -10.24 -5.24 8.81
N GLY A 210 -9.39 -5.01 7.80
CA GLY A 210 -9.73 -4.37 6.53
C GLY A 210 -9.78 -2.84 6.59
N CYS A 211 -8.72 -2.17 6.15
CA CYS A 211 -8.65 -0.71 6.10
C CYS A 211 -9.21 -0.16 4.78
N MET A 212 -9.99 0.92 4.84
CA MET A 212 -10.44 1.72 3.68
C MET A 212 -11.02 0.91 2.49
N GLY A 213 -11.63 -0.24 2.76
CA GLY A 213 -12.18 -1.11 1.71
C GLY A 213 -11.14 -1.82 0.84
N MET A 214 -9.89 -1.95 1.31
CA MET A 214 -8.82 -2.76 0.70
C MET A 214 -9.10 -4.25 0.86
N PHE A 215 -10.06 -4.75 0.10
CA PHE A 215 -10.40 -6.18 0.11
C PHE A 215 -9.20 -7.05 -0.28
N ASN A 216 -8.32 -6.55 -1.16
CA ASN A 216 -7.07 -7.21 -1.56
C ASN A 216 -6.09 -7.48 -0.41
N ALA A 217 -6.17 -6.70 0.67
CA ALA A 217 -5.21 -6.70 1.75
C ALA A 217 -5.53 -7.75 2.84
N ILE A 218 -6.78 -8.23 2.88
CA ILE A 218 -7.25 -9.23 3.85
C ILE A 218 -6.89 -10.64 3.34
N ILE A 219 -6.27 -11.47 4.16
CA ILE A 219 -6.02 -12.89 3.88
C ILE A 219 -7.07 -13.76 4.56
N PRO A 220 -7.87 -14.55 3.84
CA PRO A 220 -8.74 -15.56 4.45
C PRO A 220 -7.94 -16.56 5.31
N ASP A 221 -8.47 -16.88 6.50
CA ASP A 221 -7.81 -17.76 7.48
C ASP A 221 -7.38 -19.11 6.89
N HIS A 222 -8.19 -19.70 5.99
CA HIS A 222 -7.85 -20.98 5.35
C HIS A 222 -6.64 -20.90 4.41
N LEU A 223 -6.29 -19.71 3.91
CA LEU A 223 -5.07 -19.46 3.15
C LEU A 223 -3.89 -19.11 4.05
N LEU A 224 -4.13 -18.46 5.19
CA LEU A 224 -3.07 -18.04 6.12
C LEU A 224 -2.57 -19.21 6.99
N HIS A 225 -3.48 -19.99 7.59
CA HIS A 225 -3.13 -21.04 8.55
C HIS A 225 -2.09 -22.07 8.06
N PRO A 226 -2.12 -22.53 6.78
CA PRO A 226 -1.10 -23.45 6.25
C PRO A 226 0.33 -22.90 6.32
N THR A 227 0.51 -21.58 6.37
CA THR A 227 1.83 -20.94 6.51
C THR A 227 2.39 -21.02 7.93
N GLY A 228 1.60 -21.48 8.91
CA GLY A 228 1.95 -21.43 10.33
C GLY A 228 1.68 -20.09 11.01
N VAL A 229 1.08 -19.14 10.28
CA VAL A 229 0.69 -17.82 10.79
C VAL A 229 -0.82 -17.80 11.07
N TYR A 230 -1.20 -17.12 12.14
CA TYR A 230 -2.59 -16.98 12.61
C TYR A 230 -2.87 -15.52 12.96
N LYS A 231 -4.16 -15.17 13.06
CA LYS A 231 -4.58 -13.82 13.44
C LYS A 231 -5.06 -13.78 14.87
N GLU A 232 -4.55 -12.81 15.62
CA GLU A 232 -5.24 -12.33 16.81
C GLU A 232 -6.07 -11.10 16.41
N ARG A 233 -7.39 -11.18 16.58
CA ARG A 233 -8.32 -10.12 16.17
C ARG A 233 -8.47 -9.13 17.32
N LEU A 234 -7.67 -8.07 17.28
CA LEU A 234 -7.65 -7.01 18.26
C LEU A 234 -8.66 -5.91 17.87
N SER A 235 -9.05 -5.07 18.84
CA SER A 235 -9.95 -3.94 18.59
C SER A 235 -9.24 -2.61 18.72
N GLN A 236 -9.47 -1.68 17.79
CA GLN A 236 -8.97 -0.31 17.94
C GLN A 236 -9.57 0.42 19.15
N SER A 237 -10.78 0.02 19.59
CA SER A 237 -11.38 0.56 20.82
C SER A 237 -10.56 0.18 22.06
N ALA A 238 -9.99 -1.03 22.08
CA ALA A 238 -9.08 -1.47 23.13
C ALA A 238 -7.75 -0.73 23.05
N LEU A 239 -7.21 -0.49 21.85
CA LEU A 239 -6.02 0.34 21.66
C LEU A 239 -6.23 1.77 22.15
N TYR A 240 -7.39 2.37 21.85
CA TYR A 240 -7.78 3.67 22.38
C TYR A 240 -7.83 3.67 23.90
N ALA A 241 -8.56 2.72 24.51
CA ALA A 241 -8.69 2.62 25.96
C ALA A 241 -7.32 2.45 26.64
N ALA A 242 -6.47 1.57 26.11
CA ALA A 242 -5.12 1.36 26.61
C ALA A 242 -4.24 2.62 26.46
N THR A 243 -4.32 3.30 25.31
CA THR A 243 -3.61 4.59 25.08
C THR A 243 -3.98 5.62 26.16
N MET A 244 -5.28 5.72 26.49
CA MET A 244 -5.76 6.65 27.50
C MET A 244 -5.36 6.26 28.93
N GLN A 245 -5.02 4.99 29.18
CA GLN A 245 -4.52 4.49 30.47
C GLN A 245 -3.00 4.61 30.64
N VAL A 246 -2.23 4.70 29.54
CA VAL A 246 -0.78 4.94 29.64
C VAL A 246 -0.55 6.30 30.32
N PRO A 247 0.24 6.39 31.41
CA PRO A 247 0.57 7.65 32.07
C PRO A 247 1.25 8.63 31.11
N GLU A 248 0.97 9.92 31.29
CA GLU A 248 1.59 10.98 30.47
C GLU A 248 3.13 10.97 30.58
N SER A 249 3.67 10.64 31.76
CA SER A 249 5.11 10.53 31.99
C SER A 249 5.78 9.50 31.08
N GLU A 250 5.13 8.37 30.79
CA GLU A 250 5.68 7.37 29.86
C GLU A 250 5.67 7.91 28.41
N GLY A 251 4.62 8.63 28.02
CA GLY A 251 4.57 9.32 26.74
C GLY A 251 5.68 10.37 26.59
N ARG A 252 5.97 11.10 27.68
CA ARG A 252 7.06 12.07 27.75
C ARG A 252 8.43 11.42 27.61
N GLU A 253 8.66 10.29 28.27
CA GLU A 253 9.93 9.56 28.18
C GLU A 253 10.24 9.14 26.73
N VAL A 254 9.23 8.64 26.01
CA VAL A 254 9.32 8.31 24.59
C VAL A 254 9.63 9.55 23.74
N TYR A 255 8.90 10.65 23.97
CA TYR A 255 9.14 11.91 23.26
C TYR A 255 10.56 12.44 23.46
N ASP A 256 11.03 12.48 24.71
CA ASP A 256 12.37 12.95 25.04
C ASP A 256 13.46 12.03 24.47
N TRP A 257 13.20 10.72 24.41
CA TRP A 257 14.07 9.77 23.71
C TRP A 257 14.20 10.14 22.23
N LEU A 258 13.09 10.40 21.54
CA LEU A 258 13.08 10.77 20.12
C LEU A 258 13.87 12.07 19.88
N ARG A 259 13.69 13.07 20.76
CA ARG A 259 14.45 14.33 20.71
C ARG A 259 15.95 14.11 20.92
N ARG A 260 16.34 13.25 21.87
CA ARG A 260 17.75 12.89 22.12
C ARG A 260 18.37 12.09 20.96
N ALA A 261 17.60 11.22 20.31
CA ALA A 261 18.01 10.50 19.10
C ALA A 261 18.19 11.43 17.89
N GLY A 262 17.69 12.67 17.99
CA GLY A 262 17.89 13.73 17.01
C GLY A 262 16.71 13.96 16.08
N MET A 263 15.56 13.31 16.31
CA MET A 263 14.34 13.58 15.55
C MET A 263 13.87 15.01 15.79
N ARG A 264 13.48 15.68 14.71
CA ARG A 264 12.91 17.03 14.73
C ARG A 264 11.40 16.96 14.61
N PHE A 265 10.68 17.85 15.27
CA PHE A 265 9.24 18.03 15.11
C PHE A 265 8.98 19.47 14.68
N VAL A 266 8.16 19.65 13.64
CA VAL A 266 7.71 20.97 13.18
C VAL A 266 6.48 21.36 13.98
N LEU A 267 6.71 21.86 15.20
CA LEU A 267 5.65 22.17 16.14
C LEU A 267 5.05 23.57 15.95
N GLY A 268 3.74 23.66 16.07
CA GLY A 268 2.95 24.89 16.14
C GLY A 268 2.00 24.88 17.34
N ARG A 269 0.89 25.61 17.23
CA ARG A 269 -0.08 25.83 18.31
C ARG A 269 -1.51 25.42 17.94
N ASP A 270 -1.86 25.40 16.66
CA ASP A 270 -3.20 25.03 16.20
C ASP A 270 -3.25 23.59 15.70
N GLU A 271 -3.85 22.67 16.47
CA GLU A 271 -3.98 21.26 16.10
C GLU A 271 -4.72 21.02 14.77
N ALA A 272 -5.56 21.97 14.33
CA ALA A 272 -6.30 21.86 13.07
C ALA A 272 -5.40 22.03 11.84
N THR A 273 -4.29 22.77 11.95
CA THR A 273 -3.46 23.15 10.81
C THR A 273 -1.96 22.88 11.01
N GLU A 274 -1.51 22.79 12.25
CA GLU A 274 -0.12 22.57 12.67
C GLU A 274 0.00 21.30 13.53
N LEU A 275 1.22 20.76 13.65
CA LEU A 275 1.50 19.65 14.56
C LEU A 275 1.73 20.25 15.95
N THR A 276 1.08 19.72 16.98
CA THR A 276 1.30 20.17 18.37
C THR A 276 2.00 19.10 19.18
N GLU A 277 2.63 19.53 20.28
CA GLU A 277 3.28 18.60 21.21
C GLU A 277 2.27 17.66 21.86
N SER A 278 1.05 18.12 22.16
CA SER A 278 -0.04 17.29 22.71
C SER A 278 -0.39 16.13 21.78
N GLN A 279 -0.46 16.36 20.46
CA GLN A 279 -0.66 15.29 19.48
C GLN A 279 0.48 14.27 19.52
N VAL A 280 1.73 14.73 19.55
CA VAL A 280 2.91 13.84 19.60
C VAL A 280 2.93 13.01 20.89
N LEU A 281 2.66 13.61 22.05
CA LEU A 281 2.63 12.89 23.32
C LEU A 281 1.55 11.82 23.34
N LEU A 282 0.40 12.08 22.74
CA LEU A 282 -0.67 11.10 22.62
C LEU A 282 -0.29 9.94 21.69
N GLN A 283 0.44 10.21 20.59
CA GLN A 283 1.03 9.15 19.76
C GLN A 283 2.08 8.34 20.52
N CYS A 284 2.93 8.98 21.33
CA CYS A 284 3.90 8.30 22.19
C CYS A 284 3.23 7.35 23.19
N ARG A 285 2.08 7.76 23.77
CA ARG A 285 1.27 6.90 24.64
C ARG A 285 0.66 5.73 23.86
N MET A 286 0.19 5.96 22.64
CA MET A 286 -0.32 4.91 21.77
C MET A 286 0.77 3.90 21.40
N TYR A 287 2.01 4.33 21.18
CA TYR A 287 3.14 3.44 20.97
C TYR A 287 3.38 2.51 22.16
N VAL A 288 3.39 3.04 23.39
CA VAL A 288 3.51 2.23 24.61
C VAL A 288 2.37 1.23 24.71
N ALA A 289 1.13 1.66 24.45
CA ALA A 289 -0.05 0.80 24.47
C ALA A 289 0.03 -0.33 23.43
N ALA A 290 0.39 0.00 22.18
CA ALA A 290 0.51 -0.97 21.09
C ALA A 290 1.57 -2.05 21.40
N VAL A 291 2.74 -1.66 21.91
CA VAL A 291 3.81 -2.60 22.30
C VAL A 291 3.38 -3.51 23.45
N ARG A 292 2.66 -2.96 24.44
CA ARG A 292 2.14 -3.73 25.58
C ARG A 292 1.08 -4.75 25.15
N ILE A 293 0.12 -4.34 24.33
CA ILE A 293 -0.91 -5.23 23.78
C ILE A 293 -0.26 -6.33 22.94
N ALA A 294 0.67 -5.97 22.05
CA ALA A 294 1.39 -6.97 21.26
C ALA A 294 2.10 -8.01 22.14
N HIS A 295 2.71 -7.57 23.24
CA HIS A 295 3.35 -8.48 24.19
C HIS A 295 2.35 -9.37 24.93
N GLU A 296 1.26 -8.79 25.44
CA GLU A 296 0.21 -9.49 26.17
C GLU A 296 -0.41 -10.63 25.35
N PHE A 297 -0.67 -10.37 24.07
CA PHE A 297 -1.26 -11.34 23.15
C PHE A 297 -0.22 -12.19 22.39
N GLY A 298 1.07 -12.02 22.68
CA GLY A 298 2.14 -12.78 22.04
C GLY A 298 2.29 -12.53 20.53
N CYS A 299 1.88 -11.36 20.04
CA CYS A 299 1.96 -10.98 18.64
C CYS A 299 3.41 -10.93 18.15
N ASN A 300 3.65 -11.53 16.98
CA ASN A 300 4.93 -11.45 16.26
C ASN A 300 4.99 -10.26 15.31
N ALA A 301 3.82 -9.79 14.87
CA ALA A 301 3.64 -8.55 14.13
C ALA A 301 2.27 -7.97 14.49
N ILE A 302 2.10 -6.65 14.37
CA ILE A 302 0.80 -6.00 14.57
C ILE A 302 0.49 -5.04 13.42
N GLY A 303 -0.79 -4.87 13.11
CA GLY A 303 -1.25 -3.89 12.14
C GLY A 303 -2.35 -3.05 12.75
N ILE A 304 -2.24 -1.74 12.58
CA ILE A 304 -3.24 -0.77 13.03
C ILE A 304 -4.05 -0.33 11.81
N GLN A 305 -5.36 -0.54 11.82
CA GLN A 305 -6.22 -0.14 10.71
C GLN A 305 -6.20 1.38 10.59
N TYR A 306 -6.37 2.05 11.72
CA TYR A 306 -6.51 3.48 11.96
C TYR A 306 -7.71 4.13 11.23
N GLN A 307 -7.81 3.89 9.92
CA GLN A 307 -8.87 4.38 9.04
C GLN A 307 -9.85 3.24 8.69
N GLN A 308 -11.07 3.21 9.20
CA GLN A 308 -11.84 4.27 9.84
C GLN A 308 -12.09 3.94 11.32
N GLY A 309 -12.59 4.90 12.10
CA GLY A 309 -12.86 4.71 13.53
C GLY A 309 -11.82 5.39 14.40
N LEU A 310 -10.62 4.81 14.55
CA LEU A 310 -9.60 5.35 15.46
C LEU A 310 -9.15 6.77 15.10
N LYS A 311 -9.16 7.12 13.80
CA LYS A 311 -8.89 8.47 13.31
C LYS A 311 -9.78 9.59 13.87
N ASP A 312 -10.93 9.23 14.47
CA ASP A 312 -11.85 10.18 15.09
C ASP A 312 -11.63 10.35 16.59
N CYS A 313 -10.74 9.53 17.16
CA CYS A 313 -10.47 9.47 18.60
C CYS A 313 -9.01 9.81 18.95
N LEU A 314 -8.04 9.47 18.08
CA LEU A 314 -6.61 9.73 18.30
C LEU A 314 -5.97 10.41 17.08
N PRO A 315 -4.86 11.16 17.28
CA PRO A 315 -3.97 11.55 16.20
C PRO A 315 -3.45 10.33 15.44
N ALA A 316 -2.97 10.56 14.23
CA ALA A 316 -2.56 9.50 13.32
C ALA A 316 -1.48 8.58 13.88
N SER A 317 -1.51 7.30 13.51
CA SER A 317 -0.61 6.29 14.04
C SER A 317 0.78 6.30 13.42
N ASP A 318 1.06 7.19 12.48
CA ASP A 318 2.26 7.14 11.65
C ASP A 318 3.59 7.10 12.42
N LEU A 319 3.74 7.98 13.41
CA LEU A 319 4.91 7.98 14.29
C LEU A 319 5.08 6.63 15.00
N VAL A 320 3.97 6.05 15.45
CA VAL A 320 3.94 4.74 16.13
C VAL A 320 4.36 3.63 15.18
N GLU A 321 3.72 3.56 14.02
CA GLU A 321 3.95 2.51 13.01
C GLU A 321 5.40 2.50 12.53
N GLY A 322 5.97 3.69 12.27
CA GLY A 322 7.37 3.83 11.87
C GLY A 322 8.35 3.46 12.99
N MET A 323 8.04 3.78 14.25
CA MET A 323 8.84 3.34 15.42
C MET A 323 8.83 1.82 15.60
N LEU A 324 7.68 1.18 15.40
CA LEU A 324 7.52 -0.27 15.57
C LEU A 324 8.40 -1.05 14.58
N ASN A 325 8.51 -0.58 13.35
CA ASN A 325 9.34 -1.18 12.30
C ASN A 325 10.86 -0.93 12.43
N ASN A 326 11.32 -0.23 13.48
CA ASN A 326 12.74 0.10 13.69
C ASN A 326 13.32 -0.69 14.87
N ALA A 327 14.52 -1.27 14.75
CA ALA A 327 15.14 -1.98 15.88
C ALA A 327 15.61 -1.02 16.99
N ASP A 328 16.16 0.13 16.58
CA ASP A 328 16.56 1.23 17.47
C ASP A 328 15.36 2.14 17.76
N ARG A 329 14.59 1.81 18.79
CA ARG A 329 13.34 2.48 19.13
C ARG A 329 13.24 2.80 20.63
N PRO A 330 12.39 3.75 21.05
CA PRO A 330 12.21 4.07 22.47
C PRO A 330 11.82 2.83 23.28
N PRO A 331 12.47 2.56 24.43
CA PRO A 331 12.18 1.36 25.22
C PRO A 331 10.77 1.43 25.81
N VAL A 332 10.07 0.29 25.84
CA VAL A 332 8.77 0.16 26.49
C VAL A 332 8.87 -0.90 27.57
N ARG A 333 8.35 -0.60 28.76
CA ARG A 333 8.32 -1.54 29.89
C ARG A 333 6.98 -2.25 29.98
N SER A 334 6.98 -3.52 30.35
CA SER A 334 5.77 -4.25 30.74
C SER A 334 5.09 -3.52 31.91
N ALA A 335 3.75 -3.56 31.98
CA ALA A 335 3.01 -2.92 33.07
C ALA A 335 3.17 -3.65 34.41
N GLY A 336 3.46 -4.97 34.39
CA GLY A 336 3.52 -5.80 35.59
C GLY A 336 4.90 -5.88 36.23
N ASP A 337 5.91 -6.34 35.49
CA ASP A 337 7.26 -6.63 36.02
C ASP A 337 8.34 -5.61 35.63
N GLY A 338 7.98 -4.58 34.85
CA GLY A 338 8.85 -3.49 34.44
C GLY A 338 9.96 -3.87 33.45
N LYS A 339 9.98 -5.10 32.94
CA LYS A 339 10.96 -5.55 31.94
C LYS A 339 10.78 -4.81 30.61
N VAL A 340 11.91 -4.50 29.97
CA VAL A 340 11.90 -3.89 28.64
C VAL A 340 11.43 -4.91 27.61
N LEU A 341 10.44 -4.54 26.82
CA LEU A 341 9.78 -5.38 25.81
C LEU A 341 10.44 -5.21 24.45
N TYR A 342 10.71 -6.35 23.78
CA TYR A 342 11.38 -6.45 22.49
C TYR A 342 12.62 -5.56 22.38
N ASP A 343 13.51 -5.65 23.37
CA ASP A 343 14.76 -4.88 23.42
C ASP A 343 15.61 -5.10 22.16
N THR A 344 16.10 -4.01 21.57
CA THR A 344 16.90 -3.95 20.32
C THR A 344 16.28 -4.70 19.12
N ARG A 345 14.96 -4.86 19.11
CA ARG A 345 14.24 -5.56 18.04
C ARG A 345 13.04 -4.72 17.57
N PRO A 346 12.78 -4.71 16.25
CA PRO A 346 11.52 -4.19 15.77
C PRO A 346 10.39 -5.09 16.27
N LEU A 347 9.21 -4.51 16.38
CA LEU A 347 7.96 -5.25 16.39
C LEU A 347 7.37 -5.04 14.99
N PRO A 348 7.56 -5.98 14.04
CA PRO A 348 7.10 -5.80 12.67
C PRO A 348 5.67 -5.28 12.62
N HIS A 349 5.48 -4.18 11.91
CA HIS A 349 4.22 -3.50 11.76
C HIS A 349 3.79 -3.47 10.30
N PHE A 350 2.51 -3.70 10.04
CA PHE A 350 1.92 -3.60 8.71
C PHE A 350 0.86 -2.50 8.69
N ASN A 351 1.18 -1.40 7.99
CA ASN A 351 0.32 -0.24 7.86
C ASN A 351 -1.07 -0.63 7.32
N GLU A 352 -2.09 0.09 7.78
CA GLU A 352 -3.45 -0.04 7.26
C GLU A 352 -4.00 -1.48 7.35
N VAL A 353 -3.54 -2.25 8.34
CA VAL A 353 -3.84 -3.69 8.48
C VAL A 353 -3.72 -4.47 7.17
N ASP A 354 -2.76 -4.14 6.32
CA ASP A 354 -2.48 -4.93 5.13
C ASP A 354 -1.81 -6.26 5.50
N GLU A 355 -2.62 -7.29 5.71
CA GLU A 355 -2.17 -8.61 6.16
C GLU A 355 -1.26 -9.30 5.13
N CYS A 356 -1.39 -8.97 3.84
CA CYS A 356 -0.45 -9.44 2.83
C CYS A 356 0.94 -8.85 3.07
N ALA A 357 1.02 -7.57 3.40
CA ALA A 357 2.27 -6.95 3.81
C ALA A 357 2.72 -7.44 5.21
N GLY A 358 1.81 -7.77 6.12
CA GLY A 358 2.11 -8.34 7.42
C GLY A 358 2.78 -9.71 7.35
N LEU A 359 2.22 -10.64 6.57
CA LEU A 359 2.83 -11.95 6.33
C LEU A 359 4.19 -11.79 5.62
N ASP A 360 4.26 -10.93 4.62
CA ASP A 360 5.50 -10.64 3.89
C ASP A 360 6.59 -10.06 4.79
N GLY A 361 6.26 -9.04 5.58
CA GLY A 361 7.17 -8.37 6.50
C GLY A 361 7.66 -9.29 7.63
N LEU A 362 6.80 -10.18 8.13
CA LEU A 362 7.21 -11.22 9.09
C LEU A 362 8.22 -12.19 8.47
N MET A 363 7.96 -12.69 7.26
CA MET A 363 8.89 -13.57 6.56
C MET A 363 10.22 -12.87 6.27
N THR A 364 10.15 -11.61 5.86
CA THR A 364 11.32 -10.75 5.63
C THR A 364 12.16 -10.63 6.89
N TYR A 365 11.53 -10.31 8.03
CA TYR A 365 12.19 -10.22 9.32
C TYR A 365 12.94 -11.51 9.68
N TRP A 366 12.31 -12.67 9.50
CA TRP A 366 12.93 -13.98 9.81
C TRP A 366 14.13 -14.29 8.93
N VAL A 367 14.00 -14.09 7.61
CA VAL A 367 15.09 -14.31 6.66
C VAL A 367 16.26 -13.38 6.94
N HIS A 368 16.00 -12.07 7.08
CA HIS A 368 17.05 -11.07 7.29
C HIS A 368 17.76 -11.31 8.62
N ARG A 369 17.02 -11.59 9.70
CA ARG A 369 17.60 -11.92 11.01
C ARG A 369 18.49 -13.15 10.95
N ALA A 370 18.05 -14.22 10.27
CA ALA A 370 18.85 -15.45 10.14
C ALA A 370 20.13 -15.26 9.31
N MET A 371 20.14 -14.28 8.41
CA MET A 371 21.28 -13.95 7.56
C MET A 371 22.20 -12.87 8.14
N GLY A 372 21.77 -12.16 9.19
CA GLY A 372 22.49 -11.00 9.71
C GLY A 372 22.33 -9.74 8.86
N GLU A 373 21.29 -9.67 8.03
CA GLU A 373 20.96 -8.49 7.22
C GLU A 373 20.09 -7.49 8.02
N PRO A 374 19.98 -6.22 7.57
CA PRO A 374 19.09 -5.24 8.18
C PRO A 374 17.65 -5.77 8.30
N VAL A 375 17.03 -5.63 9.47
CA VAL A 375 15.72 -6.25 9.76
C VAL A 375 14.55 -5.30 9.58
N GLU A 376 14.82 -4.00 9.50
CA GLU A 376 13.84 -2.96 9.28
C GLU A 376 13.26 -3.08 7.89
N ASN A 377 11.95 -3.25 7.83
CA ASN A 377 11.20 -3.38 6.60
C ASN A 377 9.84 -2.72 6.77
N THR A 378 9.28 -2.22 5.69
CA THR A 378 7.96 -1.59 5.69
C THR A 378 7.34 -1.70 4.32
N LEU A 379 6.03 -1.50 4.24
CA LEU A 379 5.35 -1.33 2.98
C LEU A 379 5.41 0.14 2.53
N HIS A 380 5.35 0.37 1.22
CA HIS A 380 5.16 1.66 0.59
C HIS A 380 3.99 1.60 -0.38
N ASP A 381 3.29 2.72 -0.58
CA ASP A 381 2.46 2.86 -1.77
C ASP A 381 3.35 2.94 -3.01
N LEU A 382 2.97 2.20 -4.05
CA LEU A 382 3.45 2.39 -5.41
C LEU A 382 2.83 3.69 -5.96
N ARG A 383 3.29 4.83 -5.47
CA ARG A 383 2.61 6.13 -5.61
C ARG A 383 2.61 6.63 -7.05
N TRP A 384 3.79 6.79 -7.65
CA TRP A 384 3.99 7.38 -8.98
C TRP A 384 5.46 7.25 -9.42
N GLY A 385 5.82 7.59 -10.66
CA GLY A 385 7.20 7.73 -11.10
C GLY A 385 7.34 8.62 -12.34
N ASP A 386 8.54 9.11 -12.60
CA ASP A 386 8.94 9.79 -13.84
C ASP A 386 10.47 9.74 -14.02
N ALA A 387 10.94 10.23 -15.16
CA ALA A 387 12.36 10.48 -15.38
C ALA A 387 12.89 11.51 -14.36
N ASP A 388 14.14 11.37 -13.95
CA ASP A 388 14.82 12.36 -13.13
C ASP A 388 15.04 13.66 -13.93
N ARG A 389 14.35 14.73 -13.53
CA ARG A 389 14.43 16.02 -14.23
C ARG A 389 15.72 16.79 -13.96
N SER A 390 16.51 16.36 -12.98
CA SER A 390 17.83 16.92 -12.73
C SER A 390 18.91 16.37 -13.66
N GLY A 391 18.64 15.24 -14.33
CA GLY A 391 19.62 14.54 -15.18
C GLY A 391 20.72 13.82 -14.39
N THR A 392 20.52 13.56 -13.09
CA THR A 392 21.47 12.80 -12.26
C THR A 392 21.47 11.32 -12.61
N THR A 393 20.35 10.79 -13.12
CA THR A 393 20.26 9.44 -13.70
C THR A 393 19.34 9.43 -14.93
N GLU A 394 19.62 8.54 -15.89
CA GLU A 394 18.74 8.25 -17.04
C GLU A 394 17.69 7.17 -16.70
N GLU A 395 17.76 6.59 -15.50
CA GLU A 395 16.85 5.53 -15.07
C GLU A 395 15.45 6.07 -14.76
N TYR A 396 14.44 5.21 -14.91
CA TYR A 396 13.07 5.54 -14.49
C TYR A 396 12.96 5.43 -12.97
N VAL A 397 12.62 6.54 -12.30
CA VAL A 397 12.60 6.62 -10.85
C VAL A 397 11.17 6.61 -10.33
N TRP A 398 10.84 5.56 -9.58
CA TRP A 398 9.62 5.47 -8.81
C TRP A 398 9.71 6.27 -7.52
N VAL A 399 8.59 6.86 -7.13
CA VAL A 399 8.29 7.38 -5.80
C VAL A 399 7.51 6.30 -5.07
N PHE A 400 8.17 5.66 -4.10
CA PHE A 400 7.55 4.78 -3.11
C PHE A 400 7.31 5.62 -1.85
N GLU A 401 6.05 5.79 -1.45
CA GLU A 401 5.67 6.81 -0.48
C GLU A 401 4.46 6.33 0.35
N ILE A 402 4.72 5.55 1.40
CA ILE A 402 3.69 5.16 2.37
C ILE A 402 3.04 6.39 2.99
N SER A 403 1.77 6.26 3.36
CA SER A 403 0.88 7.28 3.92
C SER A 403 1.27 7.85 5.30
N GLY A 404 2.56 7.82 5.65
CA GLY A 404 3.16 8.65 6.71
C GLY A 404 4.25 7.98 7.56
N ALA A 405 4.46 6.66 7.45
CA ALA A 405 5.28 5.90 8.38
C ALA A 405 6.31 4.96 7.75
N ALA A 406 7.59 5.33 7.78
CA ALA A 406 8.71 4.46 7.43
C ALA A 406 9.76 4.44 8.54
N PRO A 407 10.46 3.31 8.78
CA PRO A 407 11.41 3.19 9.88
C PRO A 407 12.63 4.08 9.64
N PRO A 408 13.17 4.78 10.67
CA PRO A 408 14.30 5.68 10.50
C PRO A 408 15.57 5.03 9.96
N ALA A 409 15.79 3.72 10.17
CA ALA A 409 16.90 2.99 9.54
C ALA A 409 16.86 3.01 8.00
N HIS A 410 15.70 3.35 7.41
CA HIS A 410 15.57 3.55 5.97
C HIS A 410 15.98 4.96 5.53
N PHE A 411 16.10 5.93 6.44
CA PHE A 411 16.40 7.32 6.08
C PHE A 411 17.90 7.61 6.04
N ILE A 412 18.27 8.61 5.24
CA ILE A 412 19.58 9.28 5.34
C ILE A 412 19.71 9.80 6.78
N ASP A 413 20.85 9.55 7.43
CA ASP A 413 21.14 9.96 8.82
C ASP A 413 20.22 9.41 9.92
N GLY A 414 19.42 8.37 9.63
CA GLY A 414 18.59 7.71 10.65
C GLY A 414 17.59 8.66 11.31
N TRP A 415 17.49 8.59 12.65
CA TRP A 415 16.66 9.50 13.45
C TRP A 415 16.96 10.99 13.22
N ARG A 416 18.22 11.36 12.93
CA ARG A 416 18.62 12.76 12.68
C ARG A 416 18.12 13.29 11.34
N GLY A 417 17.86 12.41 10.38
CA GLY A 417 17.23 12.74 9.10
C GLY A 417 15.71 12.71 9.15
N ALA A 418 15.12 12.23 10.25
CA ALA A 418 13.68 12.15 10.43
C ALA A 418 13.08 13.49 10.91
N THR A 419 11.91 13.83 10.37
CA THR A 419 11.11 14.97 10.80
C THR A 419 9.67 14.52 11.04
N GLY A 420 9.07 14.98 12.13
CA GLY A 420 7.64 14.88 12.38
C GLY A 420 6.90 16.10 11.86
N GLU A 421 6.00 15.91 10.90
CA GLU A 421 5.11 16.94 10.36
C GLU A 421 3.65 16.54 10.57
N ARG A 422 2.74 17.52 10.60
CA ARG A 422 1.31 17.24 10.75
C ARG A 422 0.79 16.50 9.53
N GLN A 423 0.11 15.38 9.74
CA GLN A 423 -0.65 14.74 8.67
C GLN A 423 -1.63 15.71 7.97
N PRO A 424 -1.92 15.57 6.66
CA PRO A 424 -2.83 16.46 5.94
C PRO A 424 -4.26 16.47 6.52
N PRO A 425 -4.85 17.65 6.83
CA PRO A 425 -6.18 17.75 7.46
C PRO A 425 -7.32 17.10 6.65
N MET A 426 -7.18 17.08 5.32
CA MET A 426 -8.15 16.48 4.40
C MET A 426 -8.39 14.99 4.69
N TYR A 427 -7.36 14.27 5.12
CA TYR A 427 -7.41 12.85 5.43
C TYR A 427 -7.45 12.59 6.94
N PHE A 428 -6.73 13.40 7.71
CA PHE A 428 -6.47 13.21 9.15
C PHE A 428 -6.93 14.44 9.93
N ARG A 429 -8.22 14.45 10.32
CA ARG A 429 -8.84 15.56 11.06
C ARG A 429 -8.07 15.92 12.32
N LEU A 430 -7.72 14.91 13.14
CA LEU A 430 -6.99 15.06 14.39
C LEU A 430 -5.47 15.22 14.22
N GLY A 431 -4.97 15.33 12.98
CA GLY A 431 -3.55 15.49 12.70
C GLY A 431 -2.72 14.32 13.23
N GLY A 432 -1.62 14.62 13.91
CA GLY A 432 -0.60 13.66 14.33
C GLY A 432 0.66 13.78 13.48
N SER A 433 1.79 13.47 14.11
CA SER A 433 3.11 13.48 13.49
C SER A 433 3.23 12.31 12.53
N THR A 434 3.67 12.59 11.31
CA THR A 434 4.28 11.60 10.42
C THR A 434 5.64 11.18 10.96
N LEU A 435 6.22 10.13 10.37
CA LEU A 435 7.64 9.81 10.48
C LEU A 435 8.27 9.94 9.09
N LYS A 436 8.57 11.19 8.72
CA LYS A 436 9.06 11.57 7.40
C LYS A 436 10.57 11.54 7.34
N GLY A 437 11.11 11.10 6.21
CA GLY A 437 12.51 11.23 5.84
C GLY A 437 12.72 10.94 4.35
N VAL A 438 13.94 11.17 3.87
CA VAL A 438 14.38 10.74 2.54
C VAL A 438 15.09 9.41 2.70
N SER A 439 14.65 8.39 1.96
CA SER A 439 15.26 7.06 2.04
C SER A 439 16.72 7.07 1.59
N ARG A 440 17.57 6.33 2.29
CA ARG A 440 19.01 6.28 2.03
C ARG A 440 19.33 5.46 0.77
N PRO A 441 20.37 5.81 0.01
CA PRO A 441 20.79 4.99 -1.12
C PRO A 441 21.20 3.59 -0.67
N GLY A 442 20.88 2.58 -1.48
CA GLY A 442 21.23 1.19 -1.16
C GLY A 442 20.47 0.16 -1.99
N GLU A 443 20.86 -1.10 -1.82
CA GLU A 443 20.25 -2.24 -2.50
C GLU A 443 19.09 -2.79 -1.66
N ILE A 444 17.94 -2.98 -2.29
CA ILE A 444 16.70 -3.40 -1.61
C ILE A 444 16.07 -4.61 -2.30
N VAL A 445 15.45 -5.49 -1.51
CA VAL A 445 14.49 -6.48 -2.01
C VAL A 445 13.12 -5.86 -1.92
N TRP A 446 12.34 -5.91 -3.00
CA TRP A 446 10.92 -5.57 -2.97
C TRP A 446 10.07 -6.82 -3.15
N SER A 447 8.89 -6.83 -2.55
CA SER A 447 7.96 -7.94 -2.69
C SER A 447 6.51 -7.57 -2.45
N ARG A 448 5.61 -8.47 -2.87
CA ARG A 448 4.19 -8.38 -2.55
C ARG A 448 3.54 -9.75 -2.51
N ILE A 449 2.92 -10.08 -1.39
CA ILE A 449 1.94 -11.17 -1.32
C ILE A 449 0.58 -10.67 -1.83
N TYR A 450 -0.13 -11.50 -2.59
CA TYR A 450 -1.50 -11.24 -3.04
C TYR A 450 -2.27 -12.53 -3.19
N ILE A 451 -3.59 -12.42 -3.34
CA ILE A 451 -4.47 -13.58 -3.54
C ILE A 451 -5.00 -13.58 -4.97
N GLU A 452 -4.83 -14.72 -5.63
CA GLU A 452 -5.40 -14.97 -6.94
C GLU A 452 -5.91 -16.41 -6.98
N ARG A 453 -7.15 -16.60 -7.45
CA ARG A 453 -7.79 -17.93 -7.58
C ARG A 453 -7.70 -18.76 -6.29
N ASP A 454 -8.05 -18.13 -5.18
CA ASP A 454 -8.05 -18.71 -3.82
C ASP A 454 -6.70 -19.33 -3.42
N ARG A 455 -5.59 -18.66 -3.78
CA ARG A 455 -4.23 -19.06 -3.41
C ARG A 455 -3.37 -17.84 -3.12
N LEU A 456 -2.43 -17.99 -2.19
CA LEU A 456 -1.37 -17.02 -1.95
C LEU A 456 -0.36 -17.06 -3.09
N HIS A 457 -0.03 -15.89 -3.61
CA HIS A 457 1.02 -15.65 -4.57
C HIS A 457 1.99 -14.61 -4.00
N MET A 458 3.25 -14.66 -4.42
CA MET A 458 4.25 -13.67 -4.05
C MET A 458 5.05 -13.24 -5.28
N ASP A 459 5.10 -11.94 -5.53
CA ASP A 459 6.05 -11.35 -6.46
C ASP A 459 7.27 -10.86 -5.67
N LEU A 460 8.47 -11.10 -6.21
CA LEU A 460 9.76 -10.73 -5.62
C LEU A 460 10.65 -10.11 -6.70
N GLY A 461 11.38 -9.05 -6.37
CA GLY A 461 12.38 -8.49 -7.28
C GLY A 461 13.49 -7.72 -6.57
N ARG A 462 14.54 -7.38 -7.33
CA ARG A 462 15.60 -6.47 -6.88
C ARG A 462 15.24 -5.03 -7.25
N ALA A 463 15.67 -4.09 -6.42
CA ALA A 463 15.70 -2.67 -6.75
C ALA A 463 16.87 -1.98 -6.02
N LYS A 464 17.17 -0.76 -6.42
CA LYS A 464 18.07 0.15 -5.69
C LYS A 464 17.36 1.44 -5.34
N VAL A 465 17.70 1.99 -4.19
CA VAL A 465 17.33 3.36 -3.80
C VAL A 465 18.44 4.29 -4.26
N VAL A 466 18.07 5.33 -5.01
CA VAL A 466 19.03 6.31 -5.56
C VAL A 466 18.94 7.62 -4.78
N ARG A 467 20.09 8.32 -4.69
CA ARG A 467 20.09 9.71 -4.19
C ARG A 467 19.79 10.65 -5.33
N LEU A 468 18.72 11.43 -5.20
CA LEU A 468 18.46 12.57 -6.07
C LEU A 468 18.90 13.86 -5.37
N PRO A 469 19.20 14.94 -6.12
CA PRO A 469 19.42 16.26 -5.54
C PRO A 469 18.22 16.73 -4.71
N ASP A 470 18.46 17.57 -3.72
CA ASP A 470 17.42 18.09 -2.81
C ASP A 470 16.31 18.83 -3.58
N THR A 471 16.67 19.52 -4.67
CA THR A 471 15.71 20.22 -5.55
C THR A 471 14.76 19.27 -6.26
N GLU A 472 15.25 18.14 -6.74
CA GLU A 472 14.43 17.11 -7.39
C GLU A 472 13.59 16.35 -6.37
N THR A 473 14.15 16.03 -5.21
CA THR A 473 13.41 15.44 -4.09
C THR A 473 12.25 16.35 -3.67
N GLN A 474 12.50 17.65 -3.52
CA GLN A 474 11.47 18.63 -3.19
C GLN A 474 10.40 18.73 -4.27
N ARG A 475 10.78 18.72 -5.57
CA ARG A 475 9.81 18.70 -6.67
C ARG A 475 8.88 17.49 -6.57
N ARG A 476 9.43 16.30 -6.32
CA ARG A 476 8.65 15.06 -6.20
C ARG A 476 7.71 15.11 -5.01
N TRP A 477 8.17 15.56 -3.84
CA TRP A 477 7.32 15.79 -2.68
C TRP A 477 6.17 16.76 -2.96
N GLN A 478 6.45 17.91 -3.60
CA GLN A 478 5.41 18.88 -3.97
C GLN A 478 4.42 18.34 -5.01
N ALA A 479 4.87 17.36 -5.81
CA ALA A 479 4.03 16.64 -6.75
C ALA A 479 3.28 15.47 -6.11
N THR A 480 3.48 15.14 -4.83
CA THR A 480 2.81 14.03 -4.12
C THR A 480 2.24 14.47 -2.78
N THR A 481 2.86 14.09 -1.65
CA THR A 481 2.44 14.46 -0.31
C THR A 481 3.68 14.78 0.53
N PRO A 482 4.08 16.07 0.63
CA PRO A 482 5.35 16.47 1.22
C PRO A 482 5.55 16.00 2.66
N GLN A 483 4.48 15.76 3.42
CA GLN A 483 4.54 15.34 4.82
C GLN A 483 4.94 13.87 4.99
N TRP A 484 5.00 13.09 3.92
CA TRP A 484 5.24 11.64 3.94
C TRP A 484 6.71 11.28 3.63
N PRO A 485 7.17 10.11 4.11
CA PRO A 485 8.52 9.62 3.79
C PRO A 485 8.62 9.23 2.31
N ILE A 486 9.70 9.65 1.65
CA ILE A 486 9.92 9.42 0.22
C ILE A 486 11.06 8.45 -0.02
N MET A 487 10.85 7.52 -0.94
CA MET A 487 11.87 6.62 -1.47
C MET A 487 11.93 6.75 -2.99
N HIS A 488 13.13 7.04 -3.50
CA HIS A 488 13.43 7.09 -4.93
C HIS A 488 13.96 5.73 -5.39
N ALA A 489 13.07 4.88 -5.90
CA ALA A 489 13.39 3.50 -6.23
C ALA A 489 13.57 3.29 -7.74
N VAL A 490 14.60 2.53 -8.11
CA VAL A 490 14.81 2.02 -9.48
C VAL A 490 14.70 0.50 -9.45
N LEU A 491 13.77 -0.05 -10.23
CA LEU A 491 13.53 -1.49 -10.30
C LEU A 491 14.47 -2.15 -11.32
N HIS A 492 15.19 -3.18 -10.91
CA HIS A 492 16.14 -3.88 -11.78
C HIS A 492 15.41 -4.75 -12.80
N GLY A 493 15.53 -4.43 -14.09
CA GLY A 493 14.93 -5.21 -15.18
C GLY A 493 13.40 -5.16 -15.28
N VAL A 494 12.74 -4.22 -14.57
CA VAL A 494 11.28 -4.02 -14.63
C VAL A 494 10.99 -2.59 -15.06
N THR A 495 10.36 -2.43 -16.22
CA THR A 495 9.91 -1.11 -16.68
C THR A 495 8.66 -0.63 -15.95
N ARG A 496 8.37 0.67 -16.05
CA ARG A 496 7.11 1.27 -15.54
C ARG A 496 5.89 0.43 -15.91
N ASP A 497 5.71 0.18 -17.20
CA ASP A 497 4.52 -0.50 -17.72
C ASP A 497 4.50 -2.00 -17.37
N GLN A 498 5.66 -2.62 -17.21
CA GLN A 498 5.78 -4.01 -16.74
C GLN A 498 5.33 -4.14 -15.28
N MET A 499 5.73 -3.21 -14.41
CA MET A 499 5.27 -3.16 -13.02
C MET A 499 3.74 -3.02 -12.96
N MET A 500 3.17 -2.05 -13.70
CA MET A 500 1.72 -1.83 -13.75
C MET A 500 0.93 -3.02 -14.30
N ALA A 501 1.50 -3.74 -15.27
CA ALA A 501 0.88 -4.92 -15.84
C ALA A 501 0.80 -6.09 -14.86
N LYS A 502 1.78 -6.23 -13.96
CA LYS A 502 1.92 -7.40 -13.08
C LYS A 502 1.38 -7.17 -11.67
N HIS A 503 1.65 -6.01 -11.08
CA HIS A 503 1.47 -5.75 -9.64
C HIS A 503 -0.01 -5.79 -9.24
N LYS A 504 -0.34 -6.53 -8.18
CA LYS A 504 -1.72 -6.83 -7.75
C LYS A 504 -2.09 -6.18 -6.42
N ALA A 505 -1.51 -5.04 -6.11
CA ALA A 505 -1.86 -4.23 -4.95
C ALA A 505 -1.38 -2.79 -5.12
N ASN A 506 -1.89 -1.87 -4.32
CA ASN A 506 -1.32 -0.52 -4.20
C ASN A 506 0.01 -0.54 -3.43
N HIS A 507 0.16 -1.44 -2.46
CA HIS A 507 1.35 -1.53 -1.62
C HIS A 507 2.46 -2.42 -2.20
N VAL A 508 3.70 -2.12 -1.84
CA VAL A 508 4.93 -2.90 -2.09
C VAL A 508 5.77 -2.95 -0.81
N GLN A 509 6.17 -4.16 -0.38
CA GLN A 509 7.06 -4.35 0.78
C GLN A 509 8.51 -4.10 0.37
N VAL A 510 9.29 -3.43 1.22
CA VAL A 510 10.71 -3.14 0.98
C VAL A 510 11.57 -3.47 2.19
N ALA A 511 12.73 -4.09 1.94
CA ALA A 511 13.80 -4.25 2.93
C ALA A 511 15.19 -4.03 2.30
N TYR A 512 16.06 -3.35 3.04
CA TYR A 512 17.46 -3.17 2.64
C TYR A 512 18.28 -4.43 2.91
N ALA A 513 19.30 -4.62 2.09
CA ALA A 513 20.39 -5.54 2.36
C ALA A 513 21.71 -4.77 2.36
N THR A 514 22.76 -5.43 2.85
CA THR A 514 24.08 -4.82 3.03
C THR A 514 24.73 -4.42 1.70
N ASP A 515 24.56 -5.24 0.66
CA ASP A 515 25.06 -5.02 -0.69
C ASP A 515 24.20 -5.80 -1.72
N ALA A 516 24.48 -5.64 -3.02
CA ALA A 516 23.71 -6.29 -4.08
C ALA A 516 23.72 -7.83 -3.99
N ALA A 517 24.85 -8.43 -3.62
CA ALA A 517 24.99 -9.89 -3.53
C ALA A 517 24.25 -10.45 -2.31
N ALA A 518 24.31 -9.75 -1.18
CA ALA A 518 23.50 -10.02 0.01
C ALA A 518 22.01 -9.97 -0.30
N ALA A 519 21.61 -8.97 -1.07
CA ALA A 519 20.24 -8.74 -1.46
C ALA A 519 19.72 -9.81 -2.42
N ASP A 520 20.56 -10.33 -3.31
CA ASP A 520 20.25 -11.53 -4.13
C ASP A 520 20.06 -12.77 -3.25
N ARG A 521 20.97 -13.02 -2.30
CA ARG A 521 20.87 -14.16 -1.38
C ARG A 521 19.60 -14.08 -0.52
N ALA A 522 19.27 -12.90 0.00
CA ALA A 522 18.08 -12.67 0.82
C ALA A 522 16.80 -12.93 0.01
N LEU A 523 16.75 -12.46 -1.24
CA LEU A 523 15.64 -12.75 -2.15
C LEU A 523 15.49 -14.25 -2.41
N TYR A 524 16.59 -14.96 -2.71
CA TYR A 524 16.55 -16.40 -2.94
C TYR A 524 16.09 -17.19 -1.69
N ALA A 525 16.57 -16.83 -0.50
CA ALA A 525 16.16 -17.46 0.74
C ALA A 525 14.68 -17.21 1.06
N LYS A 526 14.21 -15.97 0.84
CA LYS A 526 12.80 -15.59 0.99
C LYS A 526 11.89 -16.29 -0.02
N ALA A 527 12.33 -16.40 -1.27
CA ALA A 527 11.61 -17.16 -2.30
C ALA A 527 11.48 -18.65 -1.93
N ALA A 528 12.56 -19.27 -1.44
CA ALA A 528 12.53 -20.65 -0.97
C ALA A 528 11.64 -20.84 0.26
N MET A 529 11.66 -19.90 1.21
CA MET A 529 10.76 -19.91 2.37
C MET A 529 9.30 -19.82 1.93
N ALA A 530 8.96 -18.88 1.05
CA ALA A 530 7.60 -18.71 0.54
C ALA A 530 7.08 -19.95 -0.19
N ASP A 531 7.89 -20.54 -1.07
CA ASP A 531 7.54 -21.76 -1.80
C ASP A 531 7.29 -22.94 -0.84
N ALA A 532 8.16 -23.11 0.17
CA ALA A 532 8.00 -24.14 1.21
C ALA A 532 6.75 -23.93 2.09
N LEU A 533 6.29 -22.69 2.26
CA LEU A 533 5.02 -22.36 2.93
C LEU A 533 3.79 -22.51 2.01
N GLY A 534 3.97 -22.95 0.76
CA GLY A 534 2.89 -23.16 -0.20
C GLY A 534 2.46 -21.90 -0.97
N ILE A 535 3.22 -20.81 -0.89
CA ILE A 535 2.96 -19.57 -1.62
C ILE A 535 3.54 -19.69 -3.04
N ARG A 536 2.76 -19.31 -4.06
CA ARG A 536 3.22 -19.34 -5.46
C ARG A 536 4.14 -18.17 -5.77
N VAL A 537 5.42 -18.44 -5.93
CA VAL A 537 6.45 -17.40 -6.10
C VAL A 537 6.75 -17.09 -7.57
N HIS A 538 6.86 -15.80 -7.87
CA HIS A 538 7.28 -15.24 -9.16
C HIS A 538 8.43 -14.25 -8.94
N LEU A 539 9.51 -14.39 -9.70
CA LEU A 539 10.63 -13.45 -9.69
C LEU A 539 10.49 -12.48 -10.85
N CYS A 540 10.49 -11.18 -10.54
CA CYS A 540 10.24 -10.08 -11.46
C CYS A 540 11.53 -9.33 -11.78
N GLY A 541 11.82 -9.16 -13.07
CA GLY A 541 12.96 -8.40 -13.56
C GLY A 541 14.25 -9.21 -13.58
N THR A 542 15.34 -8.58 -13.13
CA THR A 542 16.70 -9.15 -13.12
C THR A 542 17.40 -8.85 -11.80
N ARG A 543 18.61 -9.40 -11.64
CA ARG A 543 19.57 -8.94 -10.64
C ARG A 543 20.16 -7.57 -11.00
N ALA A 544 20.92 -6.97 -10.08
CA ALA A 544 21.45 -5.61 -10.20
C ALA A 544 22.30 -5.38 -11.47
N GLU A 545 23.05 -6.38 -11.92
CA GLU A 545 23.89 -6.32 -13.14
C GLU A 545 23.13 -6.70 -14.42
N GLY A 546 21.78 -6.68 -14.41
CA GLY A 546 20.97 -7.08 -15.57
C GLY A 546 20.93 -8.60 -15.83
N LYS A 547 21.55 -9.41 -14.96
CA LYS A 547 21.57 -10.86 -15.09
C LYS A 547 20.21 -11.45 -14.74
N ALA A 548 19.68 -12.29 -15.62
CA ALA A 548 18.45 -13.05 -15.38
C ALA A 548 18.56 -13.97 -14.13
N TRP A 549 17.40 -14.43 -13.65
CA TRP A 549 17.24 -15.21 -12.43
C TRP A 549 17.93 -16.57 -12.44
#